data_AF-A0A336N693-F1
#
_entry.id   AF-A0A336N693-F1
#
_cell.length_a   1.000
_cell.length_b   1.000
_cell.length_c   1.000
_cell.angle_alpha   90.00
_cell.angle_beta   90.00
_cell.angle_gamma   90.00
#
_symmetry.space_group_name_H-M   'P 1'
#
loop_
_entity.id
_entity.type
_entity.pdbx_description
1 polymer ?
#
loop_
_entity_poly.entity_id
_entity_poly.type
_entity_poly.pdbx_seq_one_letter_code
_entity_poly.pdbx_strand_id
1 'polypeptide(L)'
;MAFSASTASFLLQSPTPLQMLLEEINFQRQKEMRQLLKDDSGFVVLQGTTWWTDLFVRHFLFQAERSSIESDDLLFFVRKKHIRGTSRSAPKYETEIEVFRKDSKKLPIGDPDVDWEETVYLNLVIHQFDYTLTLAICTRTSPKELQVLRRHSQKVYASPSRRKMDSKGESETITYPHICFMID
;
A
#
# COMPACT_ATOMS: atom_id res chain seq x y z
N MET A 1 -6.90 33.69 36.81
CA MET A 1 -7.56 32.36 36.73
C MET A 1 -8.38 32.36 35.45
N ALA A 2 -8.26 31.46 34.48
CA ALA A 2 -7.41 30.30 34.25
C ALA A 2 -7.13 30.29 32.74
N PHE A 3 -5.86 30.15 32.33
CA PHE A 3 -5.52 29.94 30.92
C PHE A 3 -5.68 28.45 30.59
N SER A 4 -6.32 28.21 29.45
CA SER A 4 -6.72 26.94 28.86
C SER A 4 -5.56 25.93 28.75
N ALA A 5 -5.63 24.85 29.52
CA ALA A 5 -4.76 23.69 29.41
C ALA A 5 -5.31 22.65 28.42
N SER A 6 -5.53 23.05 27.16
CA SER A 6 -6.16 22.16 26.15
C SER A 6 -5.33 21.97 24.87
N THR A 7 -4.18 22.63 24.74
CA THR A 7 -3.31 22.52 23.56
C THR A 7 -2.07 21.65 23.79
N ALA A 8 -1.82 21.19 25.02
CA ALA A 8 -0.62 20.43 25.38
C ALA A 8 -0.73 18.91 25.19
N SER A 9 -1.92 18.37 24.86
CA SER A 9 -2.16 16.92 24.77
C SER A 9 -1.84 16.29 23.42
N PHE A 10 -1.54 17.07 22.37
CA PHE A 10 -1.17 16.54 21.05
C PHE A 10 0.32 16.16 20.92
N LEU A 11 1.18 16.57 21.85
CA LEU A 11 2.64 16.39 21.74
C LEU A 11 3.18 15.12 22.43
N LEU A 12 2.31 14.25 22.96
CA LEU A 12 2.67 13.06 23.74
C LEU A 12 2.09 11.75 23.20
N GLN A 13 1.61 11.72 21.96
CA GLN A 13 1.24 10.44 21.33
C GLN A 13 2.47 9.83 20.66
N SER A 14 2.80 8.60 21.04
CA SER A 14 3.77 7.81 20.29
C SER A 14 3.30 7.69 18.84
N PRO A 15 4.20 7.89 17.85
CA PRO A 15 3.84 7.82 16.45
C PRO A 15 3.24 6.45 16.15
N THR A 16 2.13 6.46 15.40
CA THR A 16 1.49 5.21 14.96
C THR A 16 2.43 4.42 14.05
N PRO A 17 2.29 3.09 13.94
CA PRO A 17 3.14 2.29 13.05
C PRO A 17 3.11 2.77 11.59
N LEU A 18 1.96 3.23 11.09
CA LEU A 18 1.83 3.84 9.76
C LEU A 18 2.61 5.17 9.67
N GLN A 19 2.53 6.03 10.67
CA GLN A 19 3.31 7.27 10.69
C GLN A 19 4.81 6.98 10.65
N MET A 20 5.29 6.02 11.47
CA MET A 20 6.69 5.59 11.46
C MET A 20 7.11 5.08 10.07
N LEU A 21 6.30 4.21 9.45
CA LEU A 21 6.57 3.70 8.10
C LEU A 21 6.65 4.82 7.05
N LEU A 22 5.70 5.76 7.08
CA LEU A 22 5.68 6.89 6.15
C LEU A 22 6.86 7.85 6.36
N GLU A 23 7.25 8.10 7.60
CA GLU A 23 8.42 8.92 7.93
C GLU A 23 9.71 8.28 7.41
N GLU A 24 9.89 6.97 7.61
CA GLU A 24 11.04 6.24 7.08
C GLU A 24 11.10 6.27 5.55
N ILE A 25 9.96 6.05 4.88
CA ILE A 25 9.86 6.15 3.42
C ILE A 25 10.22 7.56 2.95
N ASN A 26 9.64 8.60 3.57
CA ASN A 26 9.91 9.98 3.20
C ASN A 26 11.39 10.35 3.42
N PHE A 27 11.98 9.90 4.52
CA PHE A 27 13.40 10.12 4.80
C PHE A 27 14.28 9.48 3.72
N GLN A 28 14.00 8.23 3.35
CA GLN A 28 14.74 7.53 2.32
C GLN A 28 14.61 8.24 0.96
N ARG A 29 13.40 8.66 0.57
CA ARG A 29 13.19 9.42 -0.69
C ARG A 29 13.92 10.75 -0.72
N GLN A 30 13.92 11.48 0.39
CA GLN A 30 14.69 12.73 0.48
C GLN A 30 16.20 12.47 0.41
N LYS A 31 16.69 11.37 0.99
CA LYS A 31 18.10 10.97 0.91
C LYS A 31 18.48 10.64 -0.54
N GLU A 32 17.69 9.82 -1.23
CA GLU A 32 17.89 9.45 -2.64
C GLU A 32 17.86 10.69 -3.55
N MET A 33 16.86 11.57 -3.40
CA MET A 33 16.75 12.81 -4.16
C MET A 33 18.01 13.70 -3.98
N ARG A 34 18.49 13.85 -2.75
CA ARG A 34 19.72 14.63 -2.46
C ARG A 34 20.97 13.98 -3.05
N GLN A 35 21.02 12.66 -3.17
CA GLN A 35 22.13 11.94 -3.79
C GLN A 35 22.11 12.09 -5.31
N LEU A 36 20.96 11.93 -5.95
CA LEU A 36 20.79 12.14 -7.39
C LEU A 36 21.22 13.54 -7.84
N LEU A 37 20.89 14.58 -7.06
CA LEU A 37 21.29 15.95 -7.35
C LEU A 37 22.79 16.23 -7.17
N LYS A 38 23.52 15.34 -6.48
CA LYS A 38 24.97 15.47 -6.24
C LYS A 38 25.82 14.66 -7.22
N ASP A 39 25.23 13.64 -7.85
CA ASP A 39 25.96 12.70 -8.69
C ASP A 39 25.81 13.09 -10.18
N ASP A 40 26.70 13.96 -10.66
CA ASP A 40 26.80 14.37 -12.08
C ASP A 40 27.37 13.23 -12.97
N SER A 41 27.72 12.09 -12.36
CA SER A 41 28.41 10.96 -13.00
C SER A 41 27.51 10.03 -13.81
N GLY A 42 26.18 10.20 -13.72
CA GLY A 42 25.20 9.40 -14.46
C GLY A 42 25.15 7.91 -14.07
N PHE A 43 25.86 7.49 -13.02
CA PHE A 43 25.92 6.10 -12.57
C PHE A 43 25.00 5.87 -11.38
N VAL A 44 23.90 5.12 -11.57
CA VAL A 44 22.97 4.77 -10.49
C VAL A 44 23.47 3.51 -9.79
N VAL A 45 23.98 3.65 -8.57
CA VAL A 45 24.28 2.50 -7.71
C VAL A 45 22.96 1.89 -7.23
N LEU A 46 22.68 0.65 -7.64
CA LEU A 46 21.54 -0.19 -7.20
C LEU A 46 21.67 -0.63 -5.72
N GLN A 47 21.98 0.29 -4.81
CA GLN A 47 22.08 0.02 -3.37
C GLN A 47 20.72 0.03 -2.65
N GLY A 48 19.62 0.37 -3.34
CA GLY A 48 18.31 0.61 -2.74
C GLY A 48 17.49 -0.64 -2.40
N THR A 49 17.77 -1.81 -2.98
CA THR A 49 16.88 -2.98 -2.83
C THR A 49 16.87 -3.54 -1.41
N THR A 50 18.02 -3.60 -0.74
CA THR A 50 18.13 -4.21 0.61
C THR A 50 17.43 -3.39 1.69
N TRP A 51 17.40 -2.06 1.55
CA TRP A 51 16.69 -1.19 2.50
C TRP A 51 15.18 -1.40 2.43
N TRP A 52 14.61 -1.51 1.23
CA TRP A 52 13.18 -1.81 1.06
C TRP A 52 12.82 -3.19 1.62
N THR A 53 13.69 -4.20 1.43
CA THR A 53 13.51 -5.51 2.05
C THR A 53 13.51 -5.43 3.57
N ASP A 54 14.48 -4.71 4.17
CA ASP A 54 14.57 -4.52 5.62
C ASP A 54 13.33 -3.78 6.18
N LEU A 55 12.91 -2.70 5.52
CA LEU A 55 11.70 -1.97 5.86
C LEU A 55 10.47 -2.88 5.83
N PHE A 56 10.33 -3.70 4.78
CA PHE A 56 9.22 -4.64 4.66
C PHE A 56 9.19 -5.62 5.82
N VAL A 57 10.33 -6.24 6.12
CA VAL A 57 10.48 -7.23 7.19
C VAL A 57 10.11 -6.61 8.54
N ARG A 58 10.60 -5.40 8.86
CA ARG A 58 10.30 -4.73 10.13
C ARG A 58 8.82 -4.38 10.27
N HIS A 59 8.19 -3.84 9.22
CA HIS A 59 6.84 -3.29 9.31
C HIS A 59 5.72 -4.30 9.05
N PHE A 60 5.95 -5.31 8.21
CA PHE A 60 4.90 -6.28 7.83
C PHE A 60 5.11 -7.67 8.46
N LEU A 61 6.36 -8.14 8.61
CA LEU A 61 6.64 -9.44 9.25
C LEU A 61 6.72 -9.35 10.78
N PHE A 62 7.40 -8.32 11.32
CA PHE A 62 7.67 -8.24 12.76
C PHE A 62 6.75 -7.32 13.56
N GLN A 63 5.77 -6.65 12.93
CA GLN A 63 4.70 -5.99 13.70
C GLN A 63 3.92 -7.04 14.51
N ALA A 64 4.17 -7.06 15.82
CA ALA A 64 3.61 -8.04 16.78
C ALA A 64 2.26 -7.61 17.39
N GLU A 65 1.89 -6.33 17.28
CA GLU A 65 0.83 -5.74 18.13
C GLU A 65 -0.55 -5.66 17.47
N ARG A 66 -0.70 -5.90 16.17
CA ARG A 66 -2.01 -6.05 15.51
C ARG A 66 -2.51 -7.49 15.48
N SER A 67 -2.06 -8.34 16.41
CA SER A 67 -2.59 -9.69 16.66
C SER A 67 -4.02 -9.67 17.25
N SER A 68 -4.87 -8.75 16.79
CA SER A 68 -6.31 -8.96 16.83
C SER A 68 -6.67 -9.96 15.74
N ILE A 69 -7.56 -10.90 16.05
CA ILE A 69 -8.05 -11.99 15.19
C ILE A 69 -8.58 -11.53 13.80
N GLU A 70 -8.68 -10.22 13.56
CA GLU A 70 -9.14 -9.59 12.32
C GLU A 70 -8.02 -9.06 11.39
N SER A 71 -6.74 -9.17 11.74
CA SER A 71 -5.66 -8.73 10.85
C SER A 71 -5.41 -9.77 9.75
N ASP A 72 -5.61 -9.37 8.49
CA ASP A 72 -5.27 -10.18 7.32
C ASP A 72 -3.79 -10.59 7.34
N ASP A 73 -3.51 -11.89 7.22
CA ASP A 73 -2.17 -12.48 7.28
C ASP A 73 -1.53 -12.65 5.89
N LEU A 74 -2.24 -12.27 4.83
CA LEU A 74 -1.74 -12.30 3.47
C LEU A 74 -0.71 -11.19 3.26
N LEU A 75 0.34 -11.54 2.52
CA LEU A 75 1.40 -10.64 2.06
C LEU A 75 1.51 -10.74 0.55
N PHE A 76 1.62 -9.60 -0.09
CA PHE A 76 1.62 -9.50 -1.55
C PHE A 76 3.03 -9.15 -2.05
N PHE A 77 3.62 -9.96 -2.91
CA PHE A 77 4.96 -9.75 -3.45
C PHE A 77 4.87 -9.43 -4.94
N VAL A 78 5.43 -8.30 -5.34
CA VAL A 78 5.39 -7.80 -6.71
C VAL A 78 6.64 -8.24 -7.46
N ARG A 79 6.48 -8.93 -8.60
CA ARG A 79 7.57 -9.29 -9.51
C ARG A 79 7.36 -8.63 -10.86
N LYS A 80 8.43 -8.04 -11.42
CA LYS A 80 8.42 -7.45 -12.77
C LYS A 80 9.12 -8.40 -13.75
N LYS A 81 8.35 -9.16 -14.52
CA LYS A 81 8.88 -10.04 -15.57
C LYS A 81 9.07 -9.23 -16.86
N HIS A 82 10.28 -9.26 -17.42
CA HIS A 82 10.53 -8.62 -18.70
C HIS A 82 9.84 -9.38 -19.85
N ILE A 83 8.98 -8.70 -20.61
CA ILE A 83 8.30 -9.30 -21.76
C ILE A 83 9.31 -9.42 -22.91
N ARG A 84 9.75 -10.64 -23.20
CA ARG A 84 10.68 -10.90 -24.32
C ARG A 84 10.04 -10.48 -25.64
N GLY A 85 10.77 -9.68 -26.44
CA GLY A 85 10.32 -9.23 -27.77
C GLY A 85 9.84 -7.78 -27.85
N THR A 86 9.86 -7.03 -26.75
CA THR A 86 9.53 -5.59 -26.78
C THR A 86 10.71 -4.75 -27.24
N SER A 87 10.43 -3.58 -27.83
CA SER A 87 11.45 -2.63 -28.28
C SER A 87 12.43 -2.29 -27.15
N ARG A 88 13.72 -2.22 -27.44
CA ARG A 88 14.75 -1.73 -26.50
C ARG A 88 14.50 -0.29 -26.04
N SER A 89 13.73 0.49 -26.80
CA SER A 89 13.35 1.86 -26.46
C SER A 89 12.12 1.96 -25.55
N ALA A 90 11.34 0.88 -25.41
CA ALA A 90 10.14 0.83 -24.58
C ALA A 90 9.92 -0.61 -24.08
N PRO A 91 10.78 -1.10 -23.18
CA PRO A 91 10.62 -2.43 -22.59
C PRO A 91 9.27 -2.48 -21.86
N LYS A 92 8.45 -3.50 -22.17
CA LYS A 92 7.23 -3.76 -21.41
C LYS A 92 7.53 -4.81 -20.35
N TYR A 93 7.01 -4.59 -19.16
CA TYR A 93 7.09 -5.52 -18.05
C TYR A 93 5.69 -6.07 -17.79
N GLU A 94 5.63 -7.37 -17.55
CA GLU A 94 4.46 -8.03 -17.00
C GLU A 94 4.63 -8.07 -15.49
N THR A 95 3.68 -7.48 -14.77
CA THR A 95 3.70 -7.51 -13.30
C THR A 95 2.93 -8.72 -12.82
N GLU A 96 3.58 -9.51 -11.98
CA GLU A 96 2.99 -10.66 -11.32
C GLU A 96 2.93 -10.40 -9.81
N ILE A 97 1.86 -10.88 -9.18
CA ILE A 97 1.68 -10.81 -7.73
C ILE A 97 1.67 -12.22 -7.17
N GLU A 98 2.61 -12.50 -6.29
CA GLU A 98 2.62 -13.70 -5.46
C GLU A 98 2.00 -13.38 -4.10
N VAL A 99 1.18 -14.29 -3.58
CA VAL A 99 0.52 -14.11 -2.29
C VAL A 99 0.97 -15.22 -1.35
N PHE A 100 1.47 -14.83 -0.18
CA PHE A 100 1.88 -15.76 0.86
C PHE A 100 1.29 -15.34 2.20
N ARG A 101 1.04 -16.32 3.08
CA ARG A 101 0.78 -16.02 4.48
C ARG A 101 2.06 -15.58 5.19
N LYS A 102 1.90 -14.70 6.18
CA LYS A 102 2.97 -14.15 7.00
C LYS A 102 3.83 -15.20 7.70
N ASP A 103 3.27 -16.35 8.05
CA ASP A 103 3.95 -17.48 8.71
C ASP A 103 4.55 -18.50 7.73
N SER A 104 4.45 -18.26 6.42
CA SER A 104 4.96 -19.17 5.40
C SER A 104 6.48 -19.29 5.47
N LYS A 105 6.99 -20.53 5.43
CA LYS A 105 8.43 -20.81 5.31
C LYS A 105 9.01 -20.52 3.92
N LYS A 106 8.14 -20.20 2.95
CA LYS A 106 8.50 -20.00 1.53
C LYS A 106 8.49 -18.52 1.12
N LEU A 107 8.51 -17.60 2.08
CA LEU A 107 8.53 -16.18 1.77
C LEU A 107 9.78 -15.85 0.94
N PRO A 108 9.66 -15.11 -0.17
CA PRO A 108 10.77 -14.80 -1.06
C PRO A 108 11.67 -13.68 -0.50
N ILE A 109 12.04 -13.73 0.78
CA ILE A 109 12.81 -12.68 1.45
C ILE A 109 14.23 -12.60 0.88
N GLY A 110 14.63 -11.42 0.42
CA GLY A 110 15.93 -11.19 -0.22
C GLY A 110 16.04 -11.73 -1.66
N ASP A 111 14.94 -12.18 -2.26
CA ASP A 111 14.92 -12.54 -3.68
C ASP A 111 15.14 -11.27 -4.54
N PRO A 112 16.16 -11.25 -5.42
CA PRO A 112 16.48 -10.09 -6.25
C PRO A 112 15.46 -9.83 -7.37
N ASP A 113 14.63 -10.82 -7.72
CA ASP A 113 13.58 -10.69 -8.75
C ASP A 113 12.29 -10.05 -8.19
N VAL A 114 12.20 -9.89 -6.87
CA VAL A 114 11.10 -9.18 -6.20
C VAL A 114 11.36 -7.69 -6.23
N ASP A 115 10.38 -6.93 -6.71
CA ASP A 115 10.37 -5.48 -6.58
C ASP A 115 9.91 -5.12 -5.15
N TRP A 116 10.89 -5.00 -4.25
CA TRP A 116 10.65 -4.71 -2.83
C TRP A 116 10.01 -3.35 -2.59
N GLU A 117 10.27 -2.39 -3.46
CA GLU A 117 9.68 -1.05 -3.36
C GLU A 117 8.18 -1.11 -3.64
N GLU A 118 7.78 -1.69 -4.78
CA GLU A 118 6.36 -1.88 -5.12
C GLU A 118 5.66 -2.81 -4.12
N THR A 119 6.36 -3.84 -3.63
CA THR A 119 5.90 -4.74 -2.58
C THR A 119 5.56 -3.96 -1.31
N VAL A 120 6.44 -3.09 -0.82
CA VAL A 120 6.15 -2.25 0.35
C VAL A 120 4.94 -1.36 0.10
N TYR A 121 4.85 -0.70 -1.06
CA TYR A 121 3.72 0.18 -1.36
C TYR A 121 2.39 -0.56 -1.43
N LEU A 122 2.36 -1.72 -2.08
CA LEU A 122 1.15 -2.52 -2.18
C LEU A 122 0.64 -2.96 -0.81
N ASN A 123 1.53 -3.49 0.03
CA ASN A 123 1.17 -3.95 1.38
C ASN A 123 0.80 -2.76 2.29
N LEU A 124 1.43 -1.60 2.11
CA LEU A 124 1.05 -0.37 2.80
C LEU A 124 -0.40 0.01 2.44
N VAL A 125 -0.73 0.04 1.14
CA VAL A 125 -2.06 0.38 0.65
C VAL A 125 -3.12 -0.59 1.20
N ILE A 126 -2.85 -1.88 1.17
CA ILE A 126 -3.82 -2.91 1.56
C ILE A 126 -4.00 -2.99 3.08
N HIS A 127 -2.91 -2.99 3.86
CA HIS A 127 -2.99 -3.33 5.28
C HIS A 127 -2.99 -2.13 6.23
N GLN A 128 -2.54 -0.95 5.79
CA GLN A 128 -2.38 0.20 6.67
C GLN A 128 -3.50 1.24 6.54
N PHE A 129 -4.31 1.20 5.48
CA PHE A 129 -5.47 2.10 5.33
C PHE A 129 -6.80 1.39 5.57
N ASP A 130 -7.71 2.10 6.23
CA ASP A 130 -9.11 1.72 6.31
C ASP A 130 -9.91 2.40 5.20
N TYR A 131 -10.67 1.60 4.45
CA TYR A 131 -11.52 2.11 3.38
C TYR A 131 -12.99 2.03 3.76
N THR A 132 -13.73 3.10 3.48
CA THR A 132 -15.18 3.17 3.71
C THR A 132 -15.87 3.67 2.46
N LEU A 133 -16.72 2.83 1.89
CA LEU A 133 -17.61 3.21 0.80
C LEU A 133 -18.83 3.93 1.38
N THR A 134 -19.16 5.11 0.87
CA THR A 134 -20.32 5.88 1.31
C THR A 134 -21.26 6.16 0.15
N LEU A 135 -22.49 5.67 0.25
CA LEU A 135 -23.60 5.97 -0.64
C LEU A 135 -24.51 7.01 0.03
N ALA A 136 -24.82 8.09 -0.68
CA ALA A 136 -25.73 9.12 -0.21
C ALA A 136 -26.83 9.41 -1.24
N ILE A 137 -28.08 9.45 -0.78
CA ILE A 137 -29.23 9.96 -1.53
C ILE A 137 -29.34 11.44 -1.21
N CYS A 138 -29.23 12.30 -2.23
CA CYS A 138 -29.23 13.74 -2.07
C CYS A 138 -30.31 14.40 -2.93
N THR A 139 -30.93 15.46 -2.42
CA THR A 139 -31.78 16.37 -3.19
C THR A 139 -31.03 17.67 -3.44
N ARG A 140 -31.07 18.15 -4.68
CA ARG A 140 -30.47 19.45 -5.03
C ARG A 140 -31.42 20.58 -4.65
N THR A 141 -31.04 21.37 -3.66
CA THR A 141 -31.82 22.53 -3.18
C THR A 141 -31.41 23.82 -3.86
N SER A 142 -30.18 23.89 -4.39
CA SER A 142 -29.69 25.01 -5.21
C SER A 142 -28.56 24.53 -6.15
N PRO A 143 -28.07 25.34 -7.11
CA PRO A 143 -26.97 24.93 -8.00
C PRO A 143 -25.67 24.55 -7.29
N LYS A 144 -25.47 25.00 -6.04
CA LYS A 144 -24.25 24.73 -5.24
C LYS A 144 -24.53 23.93 -3.97
N GLU A 145 -25.79 23.65 -3.64
CA GLU A 145 -26.15 22.92 -2.43
C GLU A 145 -26.88 21.62 -2.76
N LEU A 146 -26.36 20.55 -2.15
CA LEU A 146 -26.95 19.23 -2.11
C LEU A 146 -27.32 18.91 -0.66
N GLN A 147 -28.59 18.68 -0.40
CA GLN A 147 -29.07 18.20 0.88
C GLN A 147 -29.03 16.67 0.90
N VAL A 148 -28.31 16.08 1.85
CA VAL A 148 -28.28 14.61 2.04
C VAL A 148 -29.56 14.16 2.73
N LEU A 149 -30.37 13.35 2.06
CA LEU A 149 -31.59 12.75 2.62
C LEU A 149 -31.29 11.47 3.40
N ARG A 150 -30.40 10.63 2.85
CA ARG A 150 -30.00 9.35 3.45
C ARG A 150 -28.56 9.07 3.13
N ARG A 151 -27.83 8.52 4.10
CA ARG A 151 -26.44 8.09 3.94
C ARG A 151 -26.30 6.66 4.45
N HIS A 152 -25.59 5.84 3.70
CA HIS A 152 -25.15 4.52 4.09
C HIS A 152 -23.64 4.43 3.89
N SER A 153 -22.92 4.00 4.91
CA SER A 153 -21.47 3.85 4.87
C SER A 153 -21.12 2.42 5.29
N GLN A 154 -20.27 1.76 4.51
CA GLN A 154 -19.84 0.39 4.73
C GLN A 154 -18.31 0.32 4.63
N LYS A 155 -17.69 -0.38 5.57
CA LYS A 155 -16.25 -0.68 5.49
C LYS A 155 -16.03 -1.67 4.33
N VAL A 156 -15.05 -1.38 3.49
CA VAL A 156 -14.67 -2.21 2.35
C VAL A 156 -13.18 -2.54 2.44
N TYR A 157 -12.77 -3.62 1.79
CA TYR A 157 -11.39 -4.09 1.82
C TYR A 157 -10.74 -3.93 0.44
N ALA A 158 -9.51 -3.42 0.44
CA ALA A 158 -8.69 -3.32 -0.76
C ALA A 158 -8.17 -4.70 -1.17
N SER A 159 -8.21 -4.98 -2.47
CA SER A 159 -7.62 -6.18 -3.06
C SER A 159 -6.91 -5.84 -4.38
N PRO A 160 -5.73 -6.42 -4.66
CA PRO A 160 -5.09 -6.32 -5.97
C PRO A 160 -5.70 -7.29 -7.00
N SER A 161 -6.66 -8.11 -6.59
CA SER A 161 -7.40 -9.02 -7.47
C SER A 161 -8.86 -8.59 -7.62
N ARG A 162 -9.45 -8.97 -8.76
CA ARG A 162 -10.87 -8.81 -9.04
C ARG A 162 -11.51 -10.17 -9.26
N ARG A 163 -12.67 -10.37 -8.63
CA ARG A 163 -13.59 -11.46 -8.97
C ARG A 163 -14.68 -10.96 -9.91
N LYS A 164 -14.97 -11.75 -10.94
CA LYS A 164 -16.11 -11.56 -11.83
C LYS A 164 -17.35 -12.22 -11.21
N MET A 165 -18.42 -11.45 -11.02
CA MET A 165 -19.68 -11.93 -10.41
C MET A 165 -20.59 -12.63 -11.43
N ASP A 166 -20.31 -12.47 -12.72
CA ASP A 166 -21.09 -12.96 -13.87
C ASP A 166 -20.96 -14.47 -14.14
N SER A 167 -19.97 -15.14 -13.54
CA SER A 167 -19.76 -16.58 -13.70
C SER A 167 -19.59 -17.27 -12.36
N LYS A 168 -20.45 -18.26 -12.09
CA LYS A 168 -20.35 -19.14 -10.92
C LYS A 168 -19.15 -20.09 -11.08
N GLY A 169 -17.95 -19.60 -10.80
CA GLY A 169 -16.72 -20.39 -10.82
C GLY A 169 -15.51 -19.65 -11.40
N GLU A 170 -14.51 -19.47 -10.53
CA GLU A 170 -13.07 -19.53 -10.79
C GLU A 170 -12.47 -18.62 -11.87
N SER A 171 -12.24 -17.36 -11.53
CA SER A 171 -10.91 -16.75 -11.75
C SER A 171 -10.83 -15.42 -11.01
N GLU A 172 -10.08 -15.39 -9.90
CA GLU A 172 -9.50 -14.13 -9.46
C GLU A 172 -8.48 -13.70 -10.51
N THR A 173 -8.72 -12.55 -11.12
CA THR A 173 -7.76 -11.94 -12.05
C THR A 173 -6.99 -10.89 -11.28
N ILE A 174 -5.66 -10.95 -11.30
CA ILE A 174 -4.82 -9.87 -10.76
C ILE A 174 -5.02 -8.63 -11.64
N THR A 175 -5.40 -7.51 -11.02
CA THR A 175 -5.67 -6.23 -11.72
C THR A 175 -4.63 -5.16 -11.43
N TYR A 176 -3.64 -5.46 -10.59
CA TYR A 176 -2.56 -4.54 -10.26
C TYR A 176 -1.91 -3.93 -11.52
N PRO A 177 -1.72 -2.60 -11.60
CA PRO A 177 -1.72 -1.63 -10.49
C PRO A 177 -3.10 -1.14 -10.02
N HIS A 178 -4.22 -1.62 -10.58
CA HIS A 178 -5.55 -1.27 -10.10
C HIS A 178 -5.92 -2.03 -8.83
N ILE A 179 -6.26 -1.28 -7.79
CA ILE A 179 -6.80 -1.79 -6.52
C ILE A 179 -8.33 -1.80 -6.60
N CYS A 180 -8.91 -2.95 -6.33
CA CYS A 180 -10.35 -3.16 -6.27
C CYS A 180 -10.82 -3.08 -4.80
N PHE A 181 -12.07 -2.65 -4.59
CA PHE A 181 -12.71 -2.65 -3.29
C PHE A 181 -13.90 -3.62 -3.33
N MET A 182 -13.84 -4.68 -2.53
CA MET A 182 -14.92 -5.66 -2.46
C MET A 182 -16.06 -5.14 -1.57
N ILE A 183 -17.29 -5.34 -2.03
CA ILE A 183 -18.52 -4.98 -1.33
C ILE A 183 -19.28 -6.29 -1.09
N ASP A 184 -19.55 -6.59 0.17
CA ASP A 184 -20.41 -7.71 0.61
C ASP A 184 -21.86 -7.24 0.83
#